data_AF-A0A9Q0S494-F1
#
_entry.id   AF-A0A9Q0S494-F1
#
_cell.length_a   1.000
_cell.length_b   1.000
_cell.length_c   1.000
_cell.angle_alpha   90.00
_cell.angle_beta   90.00
_cell.angle_gamma   90.00
#
_symmetry.space_group_name_H-M   'P 1'
#
loop_
_entity.id
_entity.type
_entity.pdbx_description
1 polymer ?
#
loop_
_entity_poly.entity_id
_entity_poly.type
_entity_poly.pdbx_seq_one_letter_code
_entity_poly.pdbx_strand_id
1 'polypeptide(L)'
;MEYYIGLISGTSMDAVDAVLVDYSTMPGKIIERHSEPIHADLKNKIFQLISSTSSALPLLGKLDVEIGKLFAQTVNKLILKSKLKKTDIVAIGSHGQTVWHEPWGENPFTLQIGDPNIIAEETGITTVADFRRRDIAVGGQGAPLVPVFHETLFRTDKEDRVVLNLGGIANISVLPMTLESPIIGFDTGPANILCDSWIQRHSNKPYDENGCWALSGSVSEKLLTEMLADNYFNRQYPKSTGREYFNIAWVDQFLQDFDGYLKPEDVQATLVELTALTVQKGKALNYLV
;
A
#
# COMPACT_ATOMS: atom_id res chain seq x y z
N MET A 1 -12.69 -9.20 -26.97
CA MET A 1 -12.49 -8.09 -26.03
C MET A 1 -12.29 -8.71 -24.68
N GLU A 2 -11.25 -8.31 -23.96
CA GLU A 2 -10.85 -8.95 -22.70
C GLU A 2 -10.84 -7.89 -21.60
N TYR A 3 -12.04 -7.54 -21.11
CA TYR A 3 -12.19 -6.52 -20.07
C TYR A 3 -12.06 -7.12 -18.68
N TYR A 4 -11.20 -6.53 -17.86
CA TYR A 4 -11.01 -6.91 -16.46
C TYR A 4 -11.17 -5.69 -15.56
N ILE A 5 -11.64 -5.91 -14.34
CA ILE A 5 -11.73 -4.86 -13.32
C ILE A 5 -10.72 -5.15 -12.22
N GLY A 6 -9.86 -4.19 -11.90
CA GLY A 6 -9.00 -4.23 -10.71
C GLY A 6 -9.64 -3.43 -9.58
N LEU A 7 -9.62 -3.97 -8.35
CA LEU A 7 -10.06 -3.30 -7.12
C LEU A 7 -8.95 -3.27 -6.08
N ILE A 8 -8.79 -2.11 -5.45
CA ILE A 8 -7.87 -1.94 -4.33
C ILE A 8 -8.43 -0.92 -3.33
N SER A 9 -8.24 -1.18 -2.04
CA SER A 9 -8.28 -0.14 -1.03
C SER A 9 -6.94 -0.10 -0.30
N GLY A 10 -6.26 1.04 -0.41
CA GLY A 10 -4.92 1.23 0.14
C GLY A 10 -4.91 1.28 1.67
N THR A 11 -3.72 1.33 2.24
CA THR A 11 -3.55 1.43 3.70
C THR A 11 -4.10 2.74 4.28
N SER A 12 -4.22 3.81 3.49
CA SER A 12 -4.81 5.07 3.95
C SER A 12 -6.33 4.99 4.18
N MET A 13 -6.99 3.98 3.60
CA MET A 13 -8.44 3.73 3.74
C MET A 13 -9.31 4.94 3.36
N ASP A 14 -8.89 5.72 2.35
CA ASP A 14 -9.64 6.90 1.91
C ASP A 14 -10.75 6.54 0.93
N ALA A 15 -10.50 5.57 0.06
CA ALA A 15 -11.41 5.13 -0.99
C ALA A 15 -11.19 3.66 -1.37
N VAL A 16 -12.16 3.11 -2.08
CA VAL A 16 -12.00 1.91 -2.91
C VAL A 16 -11.80 2.38 -4.35
N ASP A 17 -10.64 2.09 -4.91
CA ASP A 17 -10.29 2.40 -6.28
C ASP A 17 -10.61 1.21 -7.19
N ALA A 18 -11.26 1.50 -8.31
CA ALA A 18 -11.61 0.55 -9.34
C ALA A 18 -11.12 1.02 -10.71
N VAL A 19 -10.49 0.13 -11.46
CA VAL A 19 -10.05 0.38 -12.83
C VAL A 19 -10.58 -0.68 -13.77
N LEU A 20 -11.15 -0.26 -14.89
CA LEU A 20 -11.54 -1.13 -15.99
C LEU A 20 -10.45 -1.09 -17.05
N VAL A 21 -9.89 -2.24 -17.38
CA VAL A 21 -8.78 -2.38 -18.34
C VAL A 21 -9.16 -3.34 -19.45
N ASP A 22 -8.84 -2.97 -20.68
CA ASP A 22 -8.90 -3.83 -21.86
C ASP A 22 -7.53 -4.47 -22.09
N TYR A 23 -7.45 -5.79 -21.94
CA TYR A 23 -6.24 -6.57 -22.17
C TYR A 23 -6.19 -7.23 -23.54
N SER A 24 -7.07 -6.86 -24.48
CA SER A 24 -6.99 -7.36 -25.86
C SER A 24 -5.69 -6.99 -26.59
N THR A 25 -4.92 -6.03 -26.06
CA THR A 25 -3.53 -5.77 -26.44
C THR A 25 -2.69 -5.56 -25.17
N MET A 26 -1.41 -5.93 -25.23
CA MET A 26 -0.44 -5.65 -24.16
C MET A 26 0.43 -4.44 -24.54
N PRO A 27 0.68 -3.48 -23.62
CA PRO A 27 0.10 -3.40 -22.27
C PRO A 27 -1.40 -3.06 -22.31
N GLY A 28 -2.13 -3.49 -21.28
CA GLY A 28 -3.58 -3.27 -21.18
C GLY A 28 -3.95 -1.78 -21.19
N LYS A 29 -5.06 -1.44 -21.84
CA LYS A 29 -5.54 -0.06 -21.98
C LYS A 29 -6.61 0.25 -20.92
N ILE A 30 -6.40 1.29 -20.13
CA ILE A 30 -7.41 1.75 -19.18
C ILE A 30 -8.59 2.36 -19.94
N ILE A 31 -9.78 1.84 -19.68
CA ILE A 31 -11.05 2.26 -20.29
C ILE A 31 -11.78 3.24 -19.38
N GLU A 32 -11.83 2.94 -18.08
CA GLU A 32 -12.52 3.77 -17.11
C GLU A 32 -11.92 3.60 -15.71
N ARG A 33 -12.09 4.61 -14.86
CA ARG A 33 -11.69 4.63 -13.45
C ARG A 33 -12.84 5.13 -12.58
N HIS A 34 -12.94 4.59 -11.37
CA HIS A 34 -13.87 5.06 -10.36
C HIS A 34 -13.23 4.93 -8.98
N SER A 35 -13.42 5.93 -8.14
CA SER A 35 -12.98 5.90 -6.74
C SER A 35 -14.19 6.17 -5.88
N GLU A 36 -14.53 5.23 -5.01
CA GLU A 36 -15.65 5.34 -4.08
C GLU A 36 -15.12 5.70 -2.69
N PRO A 37 -15.46 6.87 -2.12
CA PRO A 37 -15.00 7.25 -0.79
C PRO A 37 -15.45 6.27 0.29
N ILE A 38 -14.54 5.95 1.22
CA ILE A 38 -14.89 5.19 2.42
C ILE A 38 -15.45 6.15 3.46
N HIS A 39 -16.69 5.93 3.89
CA HIS A 39 -17.33 6.74 4.93
C HIS A 39 -16.52 6.70 6.24
N ALA A 40 -16.47 7.84 6.94
CA ALA A 40 -15.70 7.99 8.19
C ALA A 40 -16.06 6.91 9.22
N ASP A 41 -17.33 6.53 9.34
CA ASP A 41 -17.77 5.47 10.26
C ASP A 41 -17.14 4.10 9.93
N LEU A 42 -17.11 3.73 8.64
CA LEU A 42 -16.48 2.49 8.20
C LEU A 42 -14.97 2.54 8.41
N LYS A 43 -14.33 3.66 8.04
CA LYS A 43 -12.91 3.91 8.28
C LYS A 43 -12.56 3.75 9.77
N ASN A 44 -13.35 4.34 10.66
CA ASN A 44 -13.17 4.24 12.11
C ASN A 44 -13.31 2.80 12.64
N LYS A 45 -14.29 2.03 12.14
CA LYS A 45 -14.43 0.61 12.51
C LYS A 45 -13.22 -0.21 12.06
N ILE A 46 -12.67 0.04 10.86
CA ILE A 46 -11.48 -0.66 10.38
C ILE A 46 -10.26 -0.28 11.23
N PHE A 47 -10.09 1.00 11.57
CA PHE A 47 -9.05 1.40 12.52
C PHE A 47 -9.22 0.72 13.88
N GLN A 48 -10.43 0.67 14.41
CA GLN A 48 -10.72 -0.04 15.66
C GLN A 48 -10.31 -1.51 15.57
N LEU A 49 -10.62 -2.18 14.46
CA LEU A 49 -10.22 -3.57 14.21
C LEU A 49 -8.68 -3.71 14.25
N ILE A 50 -7.96 -2.86 13.52
CA ILE A 50 -6.49 -2.89 13.42
C ILE A 50 -5.81 -2.56 14.77
N SER A 51 -6.38 -1.65 15.56
CA SER A 51 -5.80 -1.21 16.84
C SER A 51 -6.22 -2.04 18.05
N SER A 52 -7.20 -2.95 17.91
CA SER A 52 -7.75 -3.70 19.06
C SER A 52 -6.88 -4.89 19.46
N THR A 53 -6.66 -5.05 20.78
CA THR A 53 -5.91 -6.17 21.37
C THR A 53 -6.80 -7.32 21.87
N SER A 54 -8.13 -7.18 21.83
CA SER A 54 -9.06 -8.21 22.32
C SER A 54 -10.42 -8.24 21.58
N SER A 55 -10.88 -9.46 21.28
CA SER A 55 -12.23 -9.83 20.78
C SER A 55 -12.75 -9.13 19.51
N ALA A 56 -11.89 -9.01 18.50
CA ALA A 56 -12.26 -8.38 17.23
C ALA A 56 -12.92 -9.31 16.20
N LEU A 57 -13.07 -10.61 16.47
CA LEU A 57 -13.54 -11.59 15.46
C LEU A 57 -14.97 -11.30 14.92
N PRO A 58 -15.98 -10.98 15.76
CA PRO A 58 -17.29 -10.62 15.22
C PRO A 58 -17.26 -9.30 14.43
N LEU A 59 -16.38 -8.36 14.81
CA LEU A 59 -16.19 -7.11 14.07
C LEU A 59 -15.51 -7.38 12.72
N LEU A 60 -14.49 -8.23 12.69
CA LEU A 60 -13.79 -8.67 11.48
C LEU A 60 -14.77 -9.25 10.47
N GLY A 61 -15.60 -10.22 10.88
CA GLY A 61 -16.58 -10.84 9.98
C GLY A 61 -17.64 -9.84 9.47
N LYS A 62 -18.07 -8.89 10.30
CA LYS A 62 -19.00 -7.82 9.85
C LYS A 62 -18.33 -6.90 8.83
N LEU A 63 -17.09 -6.51 9.08
CA LEU A 63 -16.34 -5.61 8.20
C LEU A 63 -15.96 -6.28 6.88
N ASP A 64 -15.66 -7.58 6.90
CA ASP A 64 -15.39 -8.35 5.69
C ASP A 64 -16.56 -8.30 4.71
N VAL A 65 -17.78 -8.48 5.22
CA VAL A 65 -19.01 -8.33 4.43
C VAL A 65 -19.27 -6.88 4.04
N GLU A 66 -19.17 -5.92 4.99
CA GLU A 66 -19.44 -4.49 4.73
C GLU A 66 -18.51 -3.93 3.64
N ILE A 67 -17.23 -4.30 3.65
CA ILE A 67 -16.25 -3.92 2.63
C ILE A 67 -16.51 -4.66 1.31
N GLY A 68 -16.85 -5.95 1.34
CA GLY A 68 -17.24 -6.69 0.13
C GLY A 68 -18.38 -6.00 -0.63
N LYS A 69 -19.40 -5.52 0.09
CA LYS A 69 -20.51 -4.74 -0.48
C LYS A 69 -20.05 -3.40 -1.06
N LEU A 70 -19.18 -2.68 -0.36
CA LEU A 70 -18.62 -1.42 -0.87
C LEU A 70 -17.81 -1.65 -2.16
N PHE A 71 -17.03 -2.73 -2.23
CA PHE A 71 -16.30 -3.13 -3.42
C PHE A 71 -17.26 -3.46 -4.57
N ALA A 72 -18.32 -4.23 -4.32
CA ALA A 72 -19.34 -4.53 -5.32
C ALA A 72 -20.06 -3.27 -5.83
N GLN A 73 -20.43 -2.35 -4.94
CA GLN A 73 -20.99 -1.04 -5.29
C GLN A 73 -20.04 -0.25 -6.20
N THR A 74 -18.74 -0.23 -5.87
CA THR A 74 -17.71 0.47 -6.62
C THR A 74 -17.61 -0.09 -8.05
N VAL A 75 -17.61 -1.42 -8.20
CA VAL A 75 -17.64 -2.10 -9.51
C VAL A 75 -18.89 -1.73 -10.31
N ASN A 76 -20.07 -1.82 -9.69
CA ASN A 76 -21.33 -1.53 -10.36
C ASN A 76 -21.38 -0.08 -10.88
N LYS A 77 -20.86 0.88 -10.10
CA LYS A 77 -20.72 2.29 -10.54
C LYS A 77 -19.72 2.46 -11.68
N LEU A 78 -18.57 1.77 -11.62
CA LEU A 78 -17.57 1.77 -12.68
C LEU A 78 -18.14 1.26 -14.01
N ILE A 79 -18.88 0.14 -13.98
CA ILE A 79 -19.52 -0.45 -15.18
C ILE A 79 -20.59 0.48 -15.74
N LEU A 80 -21.42 1.08 -14.88
CA LEU A 80 -22.42 2.06 -15.32
C LEU A 80 -21.77 3.24 -16.03
N LYS A 81 -20.65 3.75 -15.48
CA LYS A 81 -19.90 4.86 -16.04
C LYS A 81 -19.26 4.52 -17.40
N SER A 82 -18.73 3.31 -17.54
CA SER A 82 -18.10 2.84 -18.79
C SER A 82 -19.08 2.54 -19.92
N LYS A 83 -20.39 2.43 -19.61
CA LYS A 83 -21.47 2.03 -20.53
C LYS A 83 -21.31 0.61 -21.10
N LEU A 84 -20.49 -0.22 -20.47
CA LEU A 84 -20.41 -1.66 -20.75
C LEU A 84 -21.48 -2.44 -19.99
N LYS A 85 -21.68 -3.69 -20.38
CA LYS A 85 -22.49 -4.66 -19.63
C LYS A 85 -21.59 -5.48 -18.72
N LYS A 86 -22.15 -5.96 -17.61
CA LYS A 86 -21.48 -6.93 -16.72
C LYS A 86 -20.97 -8.17 -17.47
N THR A 87 -21.73 -8.64 -18.46
CA THR A 87 -21.37 -9.77 -19.33
C THR A 87 -20.16 -9.53 -20.23
N ASP A 88 -19.75 -8.27 -20.40
CA ASP A 88 -18.56 -7.92 -21.18
C ASP A 88 -17.29 -8.05 -20.32
N ILE A 89 -17.43 -8.17 -18.99
CA ILE A 89 -16.32 -8.26 -18.04
C ILE A 89 -15.97 -9.73 -17.80
N VAL A 90 -14.70 -10.07 -18.01
CA VAL A 90 -14.18 -11.43 -17.84
C VAL A 90 -14.06 -11.79 -16.36
N ALA A 91 -13.42 -10.92 -15.58
CA ALA A 91 -13.25 -11.11 -14.14
C ALA A 91 -12.94 -9.81 -13.41
N ILE A 92 -13.13 -9.85 -12.10
CA ILE A 92 -12.66 -8.85 -11.13
C ILE A 92 -11.43 -9.41 -10.42
N GLY A 93 -10.33 -8.65 -10.38
CA GLY A 93 -9.21 -8.88 -9.48
C GLY A 93 -9.32 -7.98 -8.26
N SER A 94 -9.60 -8.54 -7.09
CA SER A 94 -9.78 -7.77 -5.85
C SER A 94 -8.65 -8.00 -4.86
N HIS A 95 -7.88 -6.95 -4.57
CA HIS A 95 -6.88 -7.00 -3.50
C HIS A 95 -7.54 -7.11 -2.11
N GLY A 96 -8.71 -6.51 -1.94
CA GLY A 96 -9.34 -6.28 -0.63
C GLY A 96 -8.70 -5.14 0.16
N GLN A 97 -8.97 -5.10 1.46
CA GLN A 97 -8.43 -4.16 2.44
C GLN A 97 -7.51 -4.91 3.40
N THR A 98 -6.23 -4.56 3.47
CA THR A 98 -5.30 -5.16 4.44
C THR A 98 -5.67 -4.73 5.86
N VAL A 99 -5.85 -5.71 6.75
CA VAL A 99 -6.02 -5.55 8.20
C VAL A 99 -4.74 -5.88 8.94
N TRP A 100 -4.05 -6.94 8.52
CA TRP A 100 -2.79 -7.38 9.14
C TRP A 100 -1.82 -7.91 8.09
N HIS A 101 -0.53 -7.68 8.31
CA HIS A 101 0.53 -8.19 7.47
C HIS A 101 1.72 -8.58 8.35
N GLU A 102 2.02 -9.86 8.44
CA GLU A 102 3.11 -10.39 9.26
C GLU A 102 3.76 -11.59 8.54
N PRO A 103 4.48 -11.36 7.43
CA PRO A 103 5.16 -12.40 6.66
C PRO A 103 6.46 -12.91 7.33
N TRP A 104 6.59 -12.76 8.63
CA TRP A 104 7.75 -13.18 9.42
C TRP A 104 7.29 -13.95 10.66
N GLY A 105 8.26 -14.47 11.44
CA GLY A 105 7.97 -15.27 12.62
C GLY A 105 7.72 -16.74 12.33
N GLU A 106 7.24 -17.48 13.32
CA GLU A 106 7.02 -18.93 13.24
C GLU A 106 5.85 -19.30 12.31
N ASN A 107 4.80 -18.45 12.28
CA ASN A 107 3.58 -18.68 11.52
C ASN A 107 3.27 -17.44 10.65
N PRO A 108 4.04 -17.20 9.57
CA PRO A 108 3.87 -16.02 8.75
C PRO A 108 2.48 -15.98 8.11
N PHE A 109 1.82 -14.83 8.14
CA PHE A 109 0.48 -14.67 7.58
C PHE A 109 0.19 -13.24 7.13
N THR A 110 -0.91 -13.09 6.40
CA THR A 110 -1.45 -11.81 5.95
C THR A 110 -2.96 -11.93 5.90
N LEU A 111 -3.66 -10.84 6.20
CA LEU A 111 -5.11 -10.80 6.25
C LEU A 111 -5.65 -9.59 5.49
N GLN A 112 -6.32 -9.87 4.38
CA GLN A 112 -7.11 -8.92 3.61
C GLN A 112 -8.59 -9.26 3.81
N ILE A 113 -9.42 -8.25 4.03
CA ILE A 113 -10.87 -8.36 4.12
C ILE A 113 -11.56 -7.71 2.91
N GLY A 114 -12.83 -8.02 2.71
CA GLY A 114 -13.61 -7.68 1.52
C GLY A 114 -14.04 -8.95 0.83
N ASP A 115 -15.11 -9.57 1.33
CA ASP A 115 -15.53 -10.92 0.97
C ASP A 115 -15.70 -11.07 -0.57
N PRO A 116 -14.85 -11.86 -1.25
CA PRO A 116 -14.94 -12.04 -2.70
C PRO A 116 -16.23 -12.75 -3.13
N ASN A 117 -16.87 -13.51 -2.24
CA ASN A 117 -18.14 -14.15 -2.51
C ASN A 117 -19.27 -13.11 -2.60
N ILE A 118 -19.26 -12.10 -1.71
CA ILE A 118 -20.20 -10.97 -1.79
C ILE A 118 -19.94 -10.14 -3.04
N ILE A 119 -18.68 -9.88 -3.38
CA ILE A 119 -18.33 -9.17 -4.61
C ILE A 119 -18.86 -9.94 -5.84
N ALA A 120 -18.63 -11.25 -5.91
CA ALA A 120 -19.10 -12.07 -7.02
C ALA A 120 -20.63 -12.11 -7.11
N GLU A 121 -21.32 -12.30 -5.99
CA GLU A 121 -22.79 -12.35 -5.93
C GLU A 121 -23.45 -11.02 -6.35
N GLU A 122 -23.01 -9.89 -5.77
CA GLU A 122 -23.62 -8.59 -6.02
C GLU A 122 -23.23 -7.98 -7.39
N THR A 123 -22.11 -8.40 -7.96
CA THR A 123 -21.69 -7.98 -9.31
C THR A 123 -22.17 -8.94 -10.38
N GLY A 124 -22.34 -10.23 -10.08
CA GLY A 124 -22.59 -11.29 -11.07
C GLY A 124 -21.36 -11.60 -11.95
N ILE A 125 -20.16 -11.26 -11.48
CA ILE A 125 -18.90 -11.39 -12.23
C ILE A 125 -17.93 -12.26 -11.43
N THR A 126 -17.24 -13.17 -12.11
CA THR A 126 -16.17 -13.99 -11.51
C THR A 126 -15.16 -13.10 -10.79
N THR A 127 -14.92 -13.37 -9.51
CA THR A 127 -14.00 -12.59 -8.67
C THR A 127 -12.81 -13.43 -8.24
N VAL A 128 -11.61 -12.96 -8.56
CA VAL A 128 -10.33 -13.50 -8.10
C VAL A 128 -9.79 -12.57 -7.02
N ALA A 129 -9.44 -13.11 -5.86
CA ALA A 129 -8.96 -12.35 -4.71
C ALA A 129 -7.90 -13.14 -3.94
N ASP A 130 -7.48 -12.62 -2.78
CA ASP A 130 -6.53 -13.27 -1.85
C ASP A 130 -5.16 -13.60 -2.47
N PHE A 131 -4.63 -12.66 -3.26
CA PHE A 131 -3.40 -12.85 -4.01
C PHE A 131 -2.16 -13.07 -3.13
N ARG A 132 -2.11 -12.46 -1.94
CA ARG A 132 -0.92 -12.43 -1.09
C ARG A 132 -0.66 -13.75 -0.36
N ARG A 133 -1.73 -14.44 0.07
CA ARG A 133 -1.60 -15.66 0.89
C ARG A 133 -0.92 -16.80 0.14
N ARG A 134 -1.05 -16.87 -1.18
CA ARG A 134 -0.36 -17.90 -1.97
C ARG A 134 1.16 -17.71 -1.99
N ASP A 135 1.64 -16.47 -2.03
CA ASP A 135 3.08 -16.17 -1.98
C ASP A 135 3.66 -16.51 -0.60
N ILE A 136 2.97 -16.15 0.49
CA ILE A 136 3.38 -16.53 1.85
C ILE A 136 3.42 -18.06 2.02
N ALA A 137 2.45 -18.79 1.44
CA ALA A 137 2.41 -20.25 1.53
C ALA A 137 3.62 -20.96 0.90
N VAL A 138 4.36 -20.28 0.01
CA VAL A 138 5.60 -20.80 -0.59
C VAL A 138 6.87 -20.16 0.02
N GLY A 139 6.73 -19.50 1.17
CA GLY A 139 7.84 -18.87 1.89
C GLY A 139 8.16 -17.44 1.43
N GLY A 140 7.31 -16.84 0.60
CA GLY A 140 7.44 -15.46 0.15
C GLY A 140 6.98 -14.44 1.19
N GLN A 141 7.02 -13.17 0.81
CA GLN A 141 6.67 -12.05 1.68
C GLN A 141 5.19 -11.63 1.54
N GLY A 142 4.49 -12.07 0.51
CA GLY A 142 3.15 -11.58 0.16
C GLY A 142 3.13 -10.15 -0.36
N ALA A 143 4.28 -9.48 -0.46
CA ALA A 143 4.44 -8.10 -0.87
C ALA A 143 5.91 -7.79 -1.28
N PRO A 144 6.15 -6.83 -2.19
CA PRO A 144 5.18 -6.27 -3.15
C PRO A 144 4.89 -7.26 -4.29
N LEU A 145 3.63 -7.37 -4.73
CA LEU A 145 3.24 -8.24 -5.86
C LEU A 145 3.34 -7.54 -7.23
N VAL A 146 3.44 -6.21 -7.23
CA VAL A 146 3.50 -5.38 -8.45
C VAL A 146 4.77 -5.51 -9.30
N PRO A 147 5.95 -6.02 -8.84
CA PRO A 147 7.13 -6.11 -9.69
C PRO A 147 6.92 -6.87 -11.01
N VAL A 148 6.16 -7.97 -10.99
CA VAL A 148 5.84 -8.75 -12.21
C VAL A 148 4.99 -7.94 -13.19
N PHE A 149 4.05 -7.15 -12.66
CA PHE A 149 3.25 -6.23 -13.47
C PHE A 149 4.09 -5.08 -14.02
N HIS A 150 4.98 -4.51 -13.20
CA HIS A 150 5.89 -3.44 -13.61
C HIS A 150 6.88 -3.90 -14.68
N GLU A 151 7.36 -5.14 -14.61
CA GLU A 151 8.17 -5.74 -15.67
C GLU A 151 7.45 -5.67 -17.02
N THR A 152 6.20 -6.12 -17.06
CA THR A 152 5.41 -6.16 -18.28
C THR A 152 5.14 -4.77 -18.86
N LEU A 153 4.97 -3.75 -18.00
CA LEU A 153 4.65 -2.39 -18.42
C LEU A 153 5.87 -1.55 -18.76
N PHE A 154 6.94 -1.70 -17.98
CA PHE A 154 8.00 -0.69 -17.88
C PHE A 154 9.38 -1.25 -18.19
N ARG A 155 9.60 -2.57 -18.26
CA ARG A 155 10.93 -3.10 -18.61
C ARG A 155 11.27 -2.75 -20.06
N THR A 156 12.55 -2.45 -20.31
CA THR A 156 13.09 -2.22 -21.66
C THR A 156 14.47 -2.82 -21.78
N ASP A 157 14.92 -3.05 -23.00
CA ASP A 157 16.27 -3.53 -23.33
C ASP A 157 17.31 -2.40 -23.44
N LYS A 158 16.96 -1.15 -23.08
CA LYS A 158 17.81 0.04 -23.27
C LYS A 158 18.43 0.59 -22.00
N GLU A 159 17.76 0.40 -20.88
CA GLU A 159 18.15 1.00 -19.61
C GLU A 159 17.54 0.21 -18.46
N ASP A 160 18.24 0.22 -17.33
CA ASP A 160 17.70 -0.24 -16.07
C ASP A 160 16.67 0.76 -15.54
N ARG A 161 15.58 0.25 -14.98
CA ARG A 161 14.50 1.09 -14.45
C ARG A 161 14.20 0.75 -13.01
N VAL A 162 13.87 1.79 -12.23
CA VAL A 162 13.29 1.63 -10.90
C VAL A 162 11.93 2.29 -10.89
N VAL A 163 10.90 1.48 -10.66
CA VAL A 163 9.54 1.98 -10.42
C VAL A 163 9.37 2.15 -8.91
N LEU A 164 9.09 3.38 -8.47
CA LEU A 164 8.88 3.72 -7.07
C LEU A 164 7.40 4.02 -6.83
N ASN A 165 6.80 3.36 -5.85
CA ASN A 165 5.48 3.68 -5.35
C ASN A 165 5.58 4.28 -3.93
N LEU A 166 4.98 5.45 -3.74
CA LEU A 166 4.92 6.17 -2.45
C LEU A 166 3.50 6.13 -1.89
N GLY A 167 3.13 5.00 -1.30
CA GLY A 167 1.88 4.85 -0.54
C GLY A 167 2.07 5.23 0.93
N GLY A 168 1.43 4.49 1.84
CA GLY A 168 1.79 4.56 3.26
C GLY A 168 3.21 4.04 3.50
N ILE A 169 3.56 2.94 2.83
CA ILE A 169 4.89 2.34 2.76
C ILE A 169 5.45 2.56 1.34
N ALA A 170 6.73 2.93 1.25
CA ALA A 170 7.43 3.02 -0.02
C ALA A 170 7.87 1.62 -0.47
N ASN A 171 7.64 1.32 -1.75
CA ASN A 171 8.17 0.10 -2.38
C ASN A 171 8.75 0.39 -3.75
N ILE A 172 9.76 -0.41 -4.11
CA ILE A 172 10.42 -0.31 -5.41
C ILE A 172 10.28 -1.59 -6.21
N SER A 173 10.32 -1.47 -7.53
CA SER A 173 10.60 -2.57 -8.46
C SER A 173 11.82 -2.19 -9.29
N VAL A 174 12.88 -2.98 -9.16
CA VAL A 174 14.10 -2.86 -9.96
C VAL A 174 13.95 -3.76 -11.17
N LEU A 175 14.04 -3.16 -12.35
CA LEU A 175 13.82 -3.79 -13.64
C LEU A 175 15.11 -3.65 -14.47
N PRO A 176 16.01 -4.64 -14.40
CA PRO A 176 17.24 -4.64 -15.19
C PRO A 176 16.93 -4.73 -16.69
N MET A 177 17.74 -4.10 -17.54
CA MET A 177 17.58 -4.21 -18.99
C MET A 177 17.86 -5.62 -19.53
N THR A 178 18.72 -6.38 -18.85
CA THR A 178 19.10 -7.75 -19.26
C THR A 178 18.17 -8.79 -18.66
N LEU A 179 17.56 -9.63 -19.51
CA LEU A 179 16.62 -10.70 -19.09
C LEU A 179 17.23 -11.74 -18.14
N GLU A 180 18.55 -11.87 -18.15
CA GLU A 180 19.32 -12.77 -17.26
C GLU A 180 19.30 -12.29 -15.80
N SER A 181 19.15 -10.99 -15.59
CA SER A 181 19.06 -10.40 -14.26
C SER A 181 17.61 -10.45 -13.76
N PRO A 182 17.37 -11.01 -12.55
CA PRO A 182 16.02 -11.12 -12.02
C PRO A 182 15.47 -9.73 -11.67
N ILE A 183 14.16 -9.57 -11.82
CA ILE A 183 13.47 -8.41 -11.25
C ILE A 183 13.47 -8.53 -9.71
N ILE A 184 13.62 -7.40 -9.04
CA ILE A 184 13.65 -7.33 -7.58
C ILE A 184 12.57 -6.35 -7.13
N GLY A 185 11.87 -6.67 -6.04
CA GLY A 185 10.99 -5.72 -5.38
C GLY A 185 10.97 -5.92 -3.87
N PHE A 186 10.89 -4.81 -3.14
CA PHE A 186 10.82 -4.81 -1.68
C PHE A 186 10.32 -3.45 -1.18
N ASP A 187 9.91 -3.42 0.09
CA ASP A 187 9.51 -2.20 0.77
C ASP A 187 10.76 -1.50 1.34
N THR A 188 10.99 -0.25 0.94
CA THR A 188 12.16 0.52 1.39
C THR A 188 11.98 1.05 2.82
N GLY A 189 10.72 1.27 3.25
CA GLY A 189 10.41 1.85 4.55
C GLY A 189 9.11 2.66 4.55
N PRO A 190 8.90 3.51 5.56
CA PRO A 190 7.75 4.41 5.58
C PRO A 190 7.80 5.40 4.42
N ALA A 191 6.63 5.78 3.94
CA ALA A 191 6.43 6.93 3.08
C ALA A 191 5.43 7.88 3.76
N ASN A 192 4.19 7.96 3.26
CA ASN A 192 3.22 8.92 3.78
C ASN A 192 2.70 8.54 5.18
N ILE A 193 2.79 7.28 5.61
CA ILE A 193 2.11 6.82 6.84
C ILE A 193 2.54 7.57 8.10
N LEU A 194 3.83 7.90 8.23
CA LEU A 194 4.34 8.62 9.40
C LEU A 194 4.00 10.11 9.31
N CYS A 195 4.18 10.72 8.13
CA CYS A 195 3.83 12.11 7.86
C CYS A 195 2.34 12.39 8.08
N ASP A 196 1.47 11.51 7.57
CA ASP A 196 0.02 11.60 7.71
C ASP A 196 -0.41 11.44 9.18
N SER A 197 0.18 10.47 9.88
CA SER A 197 -0.10 10.27 11.31
C SER A 197 0.35 11.48 12.16
N TRP A 198 1.49 12.07 11.81
CA TRP A 198 2.06 13.20 12.54
C TRP A 198 1.25 14.48 12.33
N ILE A 199 0.87 14.81 11.10
CA ILE A 199 0.01 15.98 10.83
C ILE A 199 -1.42 15.79 11.34
N GLN A 200 -1.94 14.57 11.31
CA GLN A 200 -3.23 14.27 11.92
C GLN A 200 -3.20 14.55 13.43
N ARG A 201 -2.13 14.15 14.13
CA ARG A 201 -1.98 14.43 15.56
C ARG A 201 -1.94 15.93 15.89
N HIS A 202 -1.23 16.74 15.09
CA HIS A 202 -0.96 18.14 15.44
C HIS A 202 -1.98 19.14 14.86
N SER A 203 -2.54 18.84 13.70
CA SER A 203 -3.40 19.76 12.95
C SER A 203 -4.76 19.15 12.60
N ASN A 204 -5.03 17.90 12.99
CA ASN A 204 -6.25 17.16 12.63
C ASN A 204 -6.53 17.15 11.11
N LYS A 205 -5.47 17.22 10.30
CA LYS A 205 -5.52 17.10 8.83
C LYS A 205 -5.16 15.68 8.41
N PRO A 206 -5.74 15.16 7.32
CA PRO A 206 -5.49 13.78 6.89
C PRO A 206 -4.09 13.56 6.29
N TYR A 207 -3.49 14.58 5.67
CA TYR A 207 -2.15 14.54 5.08
C TYR A 207 -1.57 15.96 4.98
N ASP A 208 -0.27 16.06 4.74
CA ASP A 208 0.44 17.32 4.52
C ASP A 208 0.39 17.72 3.04
N GLU A 209 -0.56 18.59 2.72
CA GLU A 209 -0.83 18.99 1.34
C GLU A 209 0.39 19.66 0.71
N ASN A 210 0.91 19.04 -0.36
CA ASN A 210 2.12 19.45 -1.06
C ASN A 210 3.39 19.53 -0.18
N GLY A 211 3.38 18.90 1.00
CA GLY A 211 4.48 19.01 1.95
C GLY A 211 4.65 20.42 2.53
N CYS A 212 3.61 21.27 2.49
CA CYS A 212 3.71 22.66 2.93
C CYS A 212 4.14 22.79 4.39
N TRP A 213 3.69 21.89 5.26
CA TRP A 213 4.06 21.91 6.67
C TRP A 213 5.49 21.42 6.88
N ALA A 214 5.88 20.33 6.22
CA ALA A 214 7.27 19.87 6.19
C ALA A 214 8.25 20.96 5.71
N LEU A 215 7.90 21.69 4.65
CA LEU A 215 8.70 22.79 4.10
C LEU A 215 8.86 23.99 5.05
N SER A 216 7.98 24.12 6.04
CA SER A 216 8.07 25.19 7.05
C SER A 216 9.02 24.87 8.21
N GLY A 217 9.39 23.59 8.36
CA GLY A 217 10.33 23.11 9.36
C GLY A 217 11.75 22.99 8.84
N SER A 218 12.65 22.56 9.73
CA SER A 218 14.03 22.21 9.43
C SER A 218 14.29 20.76 9.83
N VAL A 219 15.01 20.02 8.99
CA VAL A 219 15.38 18.62 9.28
C VAL A 219 16.27 18.57 10.53
N SER A 220 15.91 17.71 11.48
CA SER A 220 16.72 17.39 12.64
C SER A 220 17.67 16.24 12.30
N GLU A 221 18.92 16.56 11.98
CA GLU A 221 19.95 15.56 11.62
C GLU A 221 20.14 14.49 12.71
N LYS A 222 20.03 14.89 13.99
CA LYS A 222 20.16 13.96 15.12
C LYS A 222 19.01 12.96 15.12
N LEU A 223 17.76 13.43 15.02
CA LEU A 223 16.58 12.57 14.98
C LEU A 223 16.60 11.66 13.75
N LEU A 224 16.96 12.21 12.59
CA LEU A 224 17.08 11.46 11.33
C LEU A 224 18.09 10.32 11.45
N THR A 225 19.25 10.60 12.04
CA THR A 225 20.32 9.61 12.24
C THR A 225 19.85 8.47 13.14
N GLU A 226 19.17 8.78 14.24
CA GLU A 226 18.63 7.78 15.16
C GLU A 226 17.53 6.93 14.51
N MET A 227 16.60 7.56 13.78
CA MET A 227 15.55 6.86 13.02
C MET A 227 16.14 5.92 11.95
N LEU A 228 17.15 6.37 11.21
CA LEU A 228 17.83 5.56 10.19
C LEU A 228 18.63 4.38 10.76
N ALA A 229 18.91 4.38 12.06
CA ALA A 229 19.58 3.27 12.75
C ALA A 229 18.63 2.11 13.06
N ASP A 230 17.32 2.26 12.85
CA ASP A 230 16.35 1.18 13.02
C ASP A 230 16.73 -0.06 12.19
N ASN A 231 16.64 -1.23 12.82
CA ASN A 231 17.06 -2.50 12.25
C ASN A 231 16.39 -2.83 10.91
N TYR A 232 15.16 -2.36 10.66
CA TYR A 232 14.45 -2.59 9.40
C TYR A 232 15.25 -2.10 8.18
N PHE A 233 15.89 -0.94 8.29
CA PHE A 233 16.62 -0.32 7.19
C PHE A 233 17.88 -1.11 6.80
N ASN A 234 18.46 -1.85 7.75
CA ASN A 234 19.63 -2.70 7.53
C ASN A 234 19.31 -4.12 7.03
N ARG A 235 18.02 -4.52 7.00
CA ARG A 235 17.62 -5.84 6.47
C ARG A 235 17.87 -5.91 4.97
N GLN A 236 18.38 -7.06 4.50
CA GLN A 236 18.43 -7.39 3.08
C GLN A 236 17.03 -7.73 2.55
N TYR A 237 16.84 -7.62 1.23
CA TYR A 237 15.65 -8.13 0.56
C TYR A 237 15.73 -9.67 0.43
N PRO A 238 14.61 -10.40 0.28
CA PRO A 238 13.22 -9.91 0.28
C PRO A 238 12.79 -9.35 1.64
N LYS A 239 12.15 -8.19 1.64
CA LYS A 239 11.57 -7.60 2.86
C LYS A 239 10.32 -6.79 2.53
N SER A 240 9.35 -6.88 3.43
CA SER A 240 8.12 -6.10 3.41
C SER A 240 7.73 -5.65 4.80
N THR A 241 6.85 -4.65 4.89
CA THR A 241 6.42 -4.06 6.16
C THR A 241 5.09 -3.33 5.98
N GLY A 242 4.57 -2.80 7.09
CA GLY A 242 3.29 -2.15 7.16
C GLY A 242 3.15 -1.29 8.40
N ARG A 243 1.89 -1.02 8.74
CA ARG A 243 1.50 -0.16 9.87
C ARG A 243 1.78 -0.79 11.22
N GLU A 244 1.83 -2.12 11.26
CA GLU A 244 2.21 -2.90 12.42
C GLU A 244 3.63 -2.55 12.91
N TYR A 245 4.53 -2.14 12.00
CA TYR A 245 5.89 -1.70 12.33
C TYR A 245 6.01 -0.17 12.34
N PHE A 246 5.70 0.48 11.22
CA PHE A 246 5.83 1.93 11.06
C PHE A 246 4.51 2.64 11.38
N ASN A 247 4.41 3.18 12.59
CA ASN A 247 3.23 3.89 13.08
C ASN A 247 3.64 5.04 14.01
N ILE A 248 2.64 5.75 14.53
CA ILE A 248 2.91 6.91 15.38
C ILE A 248 3.61 6.55 16.70
N ALA A 249 3.39 5.36 17.25
CA ALA A 249 4.09 4.91 18.46
C ALA A 249 5.58 4.65 18.18
N TRP A 250 5.94 4.23 16.96
CA TRP A 250 7.34 4.17 16.52
C TRP A 250 7.97 5.57 16.54
N VAL A 251 7.29 6.60 16.04
CA VAL A 251 7.78 8.00 16.11
C VAL A 251 7.97 8.44 17.56
N ASP A 252 7.00 8.12 18.44
CA ASP A 252 7.06 8.49 19.85
C ASP A 252 8.27 7.93 20.58
N GLN A 253 8.74 6.73 20.22
CA GLN A 253 9.93 6.11 20.81
C GLN A 253 11.19 6.96 20.58
N PHE A 254 11.36 7.53 19.40
CA PHE A 254 12.52 8.38 19.10
C PHE A 254 12.38 9.77 19.72
N LEU A 255 11.15 10.30 19.86
CA LEU A 255 10.95 11.64 20.39
C LEU A 255 11.13 11.75 21.91
N GLN A 256 11.09 10.63 22.65
CA GLN A 256 11.35 10.60 24.09
C GLN A 256 12.69 11.27 24.46
N ASP A 257 13.71 11.11 23.62
CA ASP A 257 15.05 11.67 23.83
C ASP A 257 15.18 13.16 23.41
N PHE A 258 14.10 13.77 22.93
CA PHE A 258 14.04 15.14 22.42
C PHE A 258 12.97 16.01 23.10
N ASP A 259 12.38 15.53 24.20
CA ASP A 259 11.20 16.10 24.86
C ASP A 259 11.28 17.65 24.99
N GLY A 260 10.48 18.34 24.17
CA GLY A 260 10.32 19.80 24.16
C GLY A 260 11.27 20.62 23.27
N TYR A 261 12.24 20.00 22.58
CA TYR A 261 13.24 20.72 21.78
C TYR A 261 12.91 20.86 20.30
N LEU A 262 12.15 19.92 19.72
CA LEU A 262 11.81 19.94 18.30
C LEU A 262 10.43 20.52 18.07
N LYS A 263 10.33 21.44 17.11
CA LYS A 263 9.02 21.90 16.68
C LYS A 263 8.33 20.79 15.88
N PRO A 264 6.98 20.70 15.95
CA PRO A 264 6.25 19.72 15.15
C PRO A 264 6.56 19.75 13.65
N GLU A 265 6.75 20.92 13.06
CA GLU A 265 7.16 21.08 11.67
C GLU A 265 8.57 20.54 11.37
N ASP A 266 9.50 20.60 12.33
CA ASP A 266 10.86 20.04 12.19
C ASP A 266 10.82 18.51 12.18
N VAL A 267 9.96 17.91 13.01
CA VAL A 267 9.70 16.47 12.99
C VAL A 267 9.07 16.07 11.65
N GLN A 268 8.09 16.83 11.15
CA GLN A 268 7.47 16.57 9.85
C GLN A 268 8.52 16.63 8.71
N ALA A 269 9.38 17.65 8.68
CA ALA A 269 10.48 17.77 7.73
C ALA A 269 11.42 16.55 7.80
N THR A 270 11.74 16.11 9.01
CA THR A 270 12.60 14.96 9.26
C THR A 270 11.99 13.64 8.76
N LEU A 271 10.68 13.44 8.92
CA LEU A 271 9.97 12.26 8.41
C LEU A 271 9.94 12.20 6.87
N VAL A 272 9.84 13.36 6.21
CA VAL A 272 9.97 13.46 4.75
C VAL A 272 11.39 13.08 4.31
N GLU A 273 12.42 13.61 4.97
CA GLU A 273 13.82 13.29 4.66
C GLU A 273 14.14 11.81 4.92
N LEU A 274 13.61 11.22 5.99
CA LEU A 274 13.70 9.78 6.26
C LEU A 274 13.16 8.94 5.09
N THR A 275 12.02 9.32 4.52
CA THR A 275 11.45 8.65 3.34
C THR A 275 12.40 8.77 2.14
N ALA A 276 12.89 9.99 1.85
CA ALA A 276 13.79 10.23 0.73
C ALA A 276 15.08 9.40 0.82
N LEU A 277 15.72 9.38 1.99
CA LEU A 277 16.97 8.66 2.20
C LEU A 277 16.79 7.14 2.22
N THR A 278 15.70 6.62 2.77
CA THR A 278 15.44 5.17 2.77
C THR A 278 15.13 4.66 1.35
N VAL A 279 14.43 5.45 0.54
CA VAL A 279 14.25 5.18 -0.90
C VAL A 279 15.59 5.23 -1.64
N GLN A 280 16.42 6.26 -1.38
CA GLN A 280 17.73 6.38 -2.02
C GLN A 280 18.65 5.20 -1.66
N LYS A 281 18.73 4.81 -0.38
CA LYS A 281 19.48 3.63 0.05
C LYS A 281 18.96 2.35 -0.60
N GLY A 282 17.65 2.22 -0.78
CA GLY A 282 17.04 1.12 -1.52
C GLY A 282 17.52 1.03 -2.98
N LYS A 283 17.76 2.16 -3.65
CA LYS A 283 18.32 2.25 -5.01
C LYS A 283 19.84 2.02 -5.07
N ALA A 284 20.56 2.41 -4.01
CA ALA A 284 22.02 2.36 -3.94
C ALA A 284 22.60 0.97 -3.61
N LEU A 285 21.75 0.00 -3.28
CA LEU A 285 22.18 -1.39 -3.27
C LEU A 285 22.56 -1.76 -4.72
N ASN A 286 23.81 -2.16 -4.92
CA ASN A 286 24.53 -2.34 -6.20
C ASN A 286 23.87 -3.32 -7.20
N TYR A 287 22.65 -3.04 -7.68
CA TYR A 287 21.92 -3.91 -8.61
C TYR A 287 22.09 -3.50 -10.08
N LEU A 288 22.63 -2.31 -10.32
CA LEU A 288 22.87 -1.74 -11.64
C LEU A 288 24.39 -1.53 -11.77
N VAL A 289 25.11 -2.60 -12.11
CA VAL A 289 26.53 -2.53 -12.49
C VAL A 289 26.63 -2.74 -13.98
#